data_AF-X8AQM5-F1
#
_entry.id   AF-X8AQM5-F1
#
_cell.length_a   1.000
_cell.length_b   1.000
_cell.length_c   1.000
_cell.angle_alpha   90.00
_cell.angle_beta   90.00
_cell.angle_gamma   90.00
#
_symmetry.space_group_name_H-M   'P 1'
#
loop_
_entity.id
_entity.type
_entity.pdbx_description
1 polymer ?
#
loop_
_entity_poly.entity_id
_entity_poly.type
_entity_poly.pdbx_seq_one_letter_code
_entity_poly.pdbx_strand_id
1 'polypeptide(L)' 'MVMFSADGGLDAALTLRAVFEHGGCTWLRAGAGIIGASDPDREFEETCEKLTTLAPYLVACR' A
#
# COMPACT_ATOMS: atom_id res chain seq x y z
N MET A 1 -0.21 -8.65 -6.68
CA MET A 1 -0.02 -10.11 -6.55
C MET A 1 -0.83 -10.78 -7.66
N VAL A 2 -0.36 -11.87 -8.25
CA VAL A 2 -1.08 -12.58 -9.32
C VAL A 2 -1.12 -14.07 -9.03
N MET A 3 -2.23 -14.71 -9.41
CA MET A 3 -2.46 -16.15 -9.36
C MET A 3 -2.91 -16.62 -10.74
N PHE A 4 -2.25 -17.64 -11.29
CA PHE A 4 -2.60 -18.26 -12.57
C PHE A 4 -3.00 -19.72 -12.34
N SER A 5 -3.97 -20.20 -13.11
CA SER A 5 -4.43 -21.59 -13.09
C SER A 5 -4.16 -22.28 -14.44
N ALA A 6 -3.91 -23.58 -14.40
CA ALA A 6 -3.59 -24.38 -15.60
C ALA A 6 -4.74 -24.46 -16.62
N ASP A 7 -5.97 -24.18 -16.19
CA ASP A 7 -7.16 -24.07 -17.04
C ASP A 7 -7.28 -22.70 -17.74
N GLY A 8 -6.30 -21.82 -17.56
CA GLY A 8 -6.26 -20.47 -18.14
C GLY A 8 -6.83 -19.37 -17.23
N GLY A 9 -7.22 -19.68 -16.00
CA GLY A 9 -7.67 -18.67 -15.03
C GLY A 9 -6.56 -17.71 -14.59
N LEU A 10 -6.94 -16.46 -14.32
CA LEU A 10 -6.08 -15.41 -13.77
C LEU A 10 -6.84 -14.59 -12.71
N ASP A 11 -6.23 -14.43 -11.54
CA ASP A 11 -6.61 -13.45 -10.52
C ASP A 11 -5.43 -12.50 -10.27
N ALA A 12 -5.69 -11.19 -10.29
CA ALA A 12 -4.69 -10.17 -10.07
C ALA A 12 -5.16 -9.14 -9.03
N ALA A 13 -4.56 -9.19 -7.84
CA ALA A 13 -4.78 -8.20 -6.79
C ALA A 13 -3.82 -7.02 -6.93
N LEU A 14 -4.36 -5.81 -7.00
CA LEU A 14 -3.58 -4.58 -6.90
C LEU A 14 -2.96 -4.47 -5.51
N THR A 15 -1.63 -4.46 -5.45
CA THR A 15 -0.91 -4.41 -4.18
C THR A 15 -0.86 -2.97 -3.66
N LEU A 16 -1.83 -2.62 -2.83
CA LEU A 16 -1.87 -1.41 -2.00
C LEU A 16 -2.07 -1.82 -0.54
N ARG A 17 -1.84 -0.89 0.39
CA ARG A 17 -1.98 -1.14 1.83
C ARG A 17 -1.17 -2.37 2.26
N ALA A 18 0.12 -2.35 1.95
CA ALA A 18 1.06 -3.43 2.22
C ALA A 18 2.30 -2.93 2.97
N VAL A 19 2.94 -3.84 3.72
CA VAL A 19 4.28 -3.68 4.32
C VAL A 19 5.29 -4.41 3.45
N PHE A 20 6.49 -3.84 3.31
CA PHE A 20 7.59 -4.48 2.59
C PHE A 20 8.83 -4.54 3.46
N GLU A 21 9.62 -5.59 3.29
CA GLU A 21 10.97 -5.71 3.84
C GLU A 21 11.93 -6.16 2.74
N HIS A 22 13.07 -5.49 2.62
CA HIS A 22 14.13 -5.90 1.70
C HIS A 22 15.48 -5.39 2.21
N GLY A 23 16.49 -6.28 2.22
CA GLY A 23 17.85 -5.89 2.62
C GLY A 23 17.95 -5.32 4.03
N GLY A 24 17.09 -5.76 4.96
CA GLY A 24 17.05 -5.24 6.34
C GLY A 24 16.33 -3.91 6.51
N CYS A 25 15.74 -3.35 5.44
CA CYS A 25 14.88 -2.17 5.54
C CYS A 25 13.41 -2.58 5.47
N THR A 26 12.60 -2.09 6.42
CA THR A 26 11.14 -2.28 6.45
C THR A 26 10.44 -0.94 6.21
N TRP A 27 9.44 -0.89 5.32
CA TRP A 27 8.72 0.35 5.03
C TRP A 27 7.24 0.13 4.65
N LEU A 28 6.48 1.21 4.75
CA LEU A 28 5.12 1.35 4.23
C LEU A 28 5.13 2.27 3.00
N ARG A 29 4.15 2.11 2.11
CA ARG A 29 3.94 3.03 1.00
C ARG A 29 2.45 3.27 0.77
N ALA A 30 2.08 4.54 0.73
CA ALA A 30 0.77 5.02 0.32
C ALA A 30 0.93 6.18 -0.66
N GLY A 31 -0.15 6.52 -1.35
CA GLY A 31 -0.21 7.65 -2.27
C GLY A 31 -1.65 8.14 -2.40
N ALA A 32 -1.81 9.30 -3.02
CA ALA A 32 -3.09 9.95 -3.26
C ALA A 32 -3.28 10.24 -4.76
N GLY A 33 -4.54 10.38 -5.18
CA GLY A 33 -4.88 10.57 -6.58
C GLY A 33 -4.88 12.05 -6.94
N ILE A 34 -3.84 12.53 -7.62
CA ILE A 34 -3.71 13.96 -7.94
C ILE A 34 -4.58 14.35 -9.15
N ILE A 35 -5.36 15.41 -8.99
CA ILE A 35 -6.17 16.05 -10.03
C ILE A 35 -5.94 17.56 -10.06
N GLY A 36 -6.49 18.27 -11.04
CA GLY A 36 -6.26 19.71 -11.22
C GLY A 36 -6.70 20.62 -10.06
N ALA A 37 -7.54 20.12 -9.17
CA ALA A 37 -8.02 20.83 -7.97
C ALA A 37 -7.38 20.30 -6.67
N SER A 38 -6.38 19.42 -6.75
CA SER A 38 -5.73 18.85 -5.58
C SER A 38 -4.99 19.92 -4.78
N ASP A 39 -5.11 19.81 -3.46
CA ASP A 39 -4.37 20.61 -2.50
C ASP A 39 -3.27 19.73 -1.86
N PRO A 40 -1.98 20.10 -1.93
CA PRO A 40 -0.89 19.26 -1.44
C PRO A 40 -1.05 18.80 0.02
N ASP A 41 -1.55 19.66 0.90
CA ASP A 41 -1.74 19.31 2.31
C ASP A 41 -2.89 18.30 2.47
N ARG A 42 -3.97 18.45 1.71
CA ARG A 42 -5.07 17.48 1.71
C ARG A 42 -4.64 16.11 1.16
N GLU A 43 -3.86 16.10 0.09
CA GLU A 43 -3.39 14.84 -0.52
C GLU A 43 -2.38 14.13 0.41
N PHE A 44 -1.56 14.90 1.13
CA PHE A 44 -0.70 14.35 2.18
C PHE A 44 -1.53 13.71 3.30
N GLU A 45 -2.56 14.38 3.79
CA GLU A 45 -3.46 13.83 4.80
C GLU A 45 -4.11 12.51 4.31
N GLU A 46 -4.55 12.44 3.05
CA GLU A 46 -5.08 11.21 2.47
C GLU A 46 -4.06 10.05 2.51
N THR A 47 -2.77 10.33 2.32
CA THR A 47 -1.73 9.29 2.48
C THR A 47 -1.64 8.80 3.93
N CYS A 48 -1.72 9.70 4.92
CA CYS A 48 -1.75 9.36 6.34
C CYS A 48 -3.00 8.53 6.71
N GLU A 49 -4.17 8.93 6.23
CA GLU A 49 -5.43 8.19 6.38
C GLU A 49 -5.29 6.75 5.85
N LYS A 50 -4.66 6.56 4.67
CA LYS A 50 -4.40 5.23 4.08
C LYS A 50 -3.38 4.42 4.89
N LEU A 51 -2.30 5.04 5.34
CA LEU A 51 -1.27 4.37 6.15
C LEU A 51 -1.81 3.87 7.49
N THR A 52 -2.82 4.55 8.04
CA THR A 52 -3.50 4.16 9.30
C THR A 52 -4.17 2.79 9.21
N THR A 53 -4.41 2.24 8.01
CA THR A 53 -4.89 0.85 7.86
C THR A 53 -3.87 -0.18 8.38
N LEU A 54 -2.58 0.14 8.39
CA LEU A 54 -1.52 -0.79 8.78
C LEU A 54 -0.70 -0.31 9.98
N ALA A 55 -0.37 0.97 10.05
CA ALA A 55 0.56 1.51 11.04
C ALA A 55 0.23 1.13 12.51
N PRO A 56 -1.05 1.13 12.95
CA PRO A 56 -1.40 0.75 14.32
C PRO A 56 -1.23 -0.74 14.66
N TYR A 57 -1.04 -1.59 13.65
CA TYR A 57 -1.06 -3.05 13.79
C TYR A 57 0.30 -3.71 13.55
N LEU A 58 1.38 -2.92 13.44
CA LEU A 58 2.73 -3.45 13.27
C LEU A 58 3.23 -4.09 14.58
N VAL A 59 3.67 -5.34 14.49
CA VAL A 59 4.29 -6.07 15.60
C VAL A 59 5.79 -6.18 15.32
N ALA A 60 6.61 -5.70 16.25
CA ALA A 60 8.07 -5.74 16.10
C ALA A 60 8.58 -7.18 16.06
N CYS A 61 9.50 -7.46 15.14
CA CYS A 61 10.24 -8.72 15.12
C CYS A 61 11.15 -8.81 16.36
N ARG A 62 11.25 -9.99 16.95
CA ARG A 62 12.12 -10.27 18.12
C ARG A 62 13.48 -10.79 17.70
#